data_AF-A0A222FPS0-F1
#
_entry.id   AF-A0A222FPS0-F1
#
_cell.length_a   1.000
_cell.length_b   1.000
_cell.length_c   1.000
_cell.angle_alpha   90.00
_cell.angle_beta   90.00
_cell.angle_gamma   90.00
#
_symmetry.space_group_name_H-M   'P 1'
#
loop_
_entity.id
_entity.type
_entity.pdbx_description
1 polymer ?
#
loop_
_entity_poly.entity_id
_entity_poly.type
_entity_poly.pdbx_seq_one_letter_code
_entity_poly.pdbx_strand_id
1 'polypeptide(L)'
;MAPIALHHILLRSEWLARDLLRELHLGASFEDLASEHSVCLSARNMGFAGYHNPDQLPLALSQALQEWDGQAAVIGPVGTDLGFHLLKPVTLAPRPVVTDDAVTDDAISQPSN
;
A
#
# COMPACT_ATOMS: atom_id res chain seq x y z
N MET A 1 -14.53 -7.07 3.06
CA MET A 1 -13.81 -5.79 2.90
C MET A 1 -13.21 -5.72 1.50
N ALA A 2 -13.07 -4.52 0.94
CA ALA A 2 -12.28 -4.32 -0.28
C ALA A 2 -10.78 -4.36 0.08
N PRO A 3 -9.91 -4.89 -0.81
CA PRO A 3 -8.48 -4.91 -0.55
C PRO A 3 -7.92 -3.49 -0.60
N ILE A 4 -6.97 -3.19 0.28
CA ILE A 4 -6.35 -1.87 0.40
C ILE A 4 -4.95 -1.92 -0.20
N ALA A 5 -4.62 -0.92 -1.01
CA ALA A 5 -3.26 -0.74 -1.50
C ALA A 5 -2.36 -0.34 -0.33
N LEU A 6 -1.38 -1.19 -0.01
CA LEU A 6 -0.49 -0.98 1.12
C LEU A 6 0.94 -0.77 0.64
N HIS A 7 1.53 0.35 1.04
CA HIS A 7 2.96 0.57 0.91
C HIS A 7 3.63 0.29 2.26
N HIS A 8 4.79 -0.35 2.23
CA HIS A 8 5.57 -0.60 3.43
C HIS A 8 7.08 -0.35 3.23
N ILE A 9 7.75 0.04 4.31
CA ILE A 9 9.21 0.14 4.36
C ILE A 9 9.68 -0.78 5.47
N LEU A 10 10.45 -1.81 5.10
CA LEU A 10 11.08 -2.71 6.06
C LEU A 10 12.50 -2.21 6.35
N LEU A 11 12.76 -1.95 7.63
CA LEU A 11 14.02 -1.41 8.14
C LEU A 11 14.57 -2.36 9.21
N ARG A 12 15.89 -2.55 9.26
CA ARG A 12 16.53 -3.38 10.29
C ARG A 12 16.71 -2.65 11.63
N SER A 13 16.66 -1.32 11.62
CA SER A 13 16.96 -0.49 12.78
C SER A 13 15.75 0.39 13.13
N GLU A 14 15.34 0.36 14.40
CA GLU A 14 14.27 1.24 14.92
C GLU A 14 14.62 2.72 14.75
N TRP A 15 15.89 3.05 15.02
CA TRP A 15 16.38 4.42 14.93
C TRP A 15 16.18 4.99 13.52
N LEU A 16 16.49 4.20 12.49
CA LEU A 16 16.28 4.57 11.10
C LEU A 16 14.78 4.73 10.79
N ALA A 17 13.93 3.84 11.32
CA ALA A 17 12.48 3.96 11.14
C ALA A 17 11.91 5.24 11.76
N ARG A 18 12.40 5.64 12.93
CA ARG A 18 12.03 6.91 13.56
C ARG A 18 12.56 8.12 12.79
N ASP A 19 13.74 8.00 12.18
CA ASP A 19 14.32 9.08 11.38
C ASP A 19 13.50 9.31 10.11
N LEU A 20 13.23 8.25 9.35
CA LEU A 20 12.36 8.30 8.17
C LEU A 20 10.97 8.82 8.51
N LEU A 21 10.39 8.42 9.65
CA LEU A 21 9.09 8.96 10.08
C LEU A 21 9.14 10.48 10.28
N ARG A 22 10.24 11.02 10.81
CA ARG A 22 10.42 12.48 10.91
C ARG A 22 10.53 13.13 9.55
N GLU A 23 11.28 12.55 8.62
CA GLU A 23 11.39 13.06 7.25
C GLU A 23 10.03 13.06 6.54
N LEU A 24 9.24 12.00 6.73
CA LEU A 24 7.86 11.90 6.21
C LEU A 24 6.97 13.01 6.78
N HIS A 25 7.11 13.34 8.06
CA HIS A 25 6.41 14.49 8.66
C HIS A 25 6.89 15.85 8.13
N LEU A 26 8.15 15.94 7.69
CA LEU A 26 8.69 17.14 7.05
C LEU A 26 8.24 17.29 5.58
N GLY A 27 7.59 16.28 5.02
CA GLY A 27 7.08 16.29 3.64
C GLY A 27 7.94 15.49 2.65
N ALA A 28 8.84 14.64 3.14
CA ALA A 28 9.56 13.70 2.26
C ALA A 28 8.60 12.70 1.60
N SER A 29 8.95 12.25 0.40
CA SER A 29 8.19 11.24 -0.33
C SER A 29 8.42 9.85 0.28
N PHE A 30 7.34 9.16 0.60
CA PHE A 30 7.41 7.78 1.08
C PHE A 30 8.01 6.83 0.04
N GLU A 31 7.73 7.05 -1.24
CA GLU A 31 8.22 6.23 -2.34
C GLU A 31 9.74 6.34 -2.50
N ASP A 32 10.29 7.55 -2.39
CA ASP A 32 11.74 7.80 -2.45
C ASP A 32 12.44 7.11 -1.26
N LEU A 33 11.97 7.36 -0.03
CA LEU A 33 12.52 6.73 1.18
C LEU A 33 12.39 5.19 1.13
N ALA A 34 11.28 4.68 0.60
CA ALA A 34 11.10 3.24 0.41
C ALA A 34 12.07 2.68 -0.63
N SER A 35 12.32 3.39 -1.73
CA SER A 35 13.23 2.92 -2.77
C SER A 35 14.69 2.94 -2.29
N GLU A 36 15.07 3.95 -1.50
CA GLU A 36 16.44 4.11 -1.00
C GLU A 36 16.76 3.22 0.22
N HIS A 37 15.82 3.09 1.16
CA HIS A 37 16.09 2.45 2.46
C HIS A 37 15.42 1.10 2.68
N SER A 38 14.40 0.72 1.90
CA SER A 38 13.69 -0.55 2.13
C SER A 38 14.60 -1.74 1.82
N VAL A 39 14.70 -2.66 2.78
CA VAL A 39 15.49 -3.89 2.65
C VAL A 39 14.69 -5.00 1.94
N CYS A 40 13.42 -4.74 1.59
CA CYS A 40 12.56 -5.71 0.92
C CYS A 40 12.80 -5.69 -0.61
N LEU A 41 12.62 -6.83 -1.29
CA LEU A 41 12.63 -6.89 -2.77
C LEU A 41 11.60 -5.96 -3.43
N SER A 42 10.59 -5.51 -2.65
CA SER A 42 9.60 -4.49 -3.02
C SER A 42 10.19 -3.06 -3.12
N ALA A 43 11.46 -2.83 -2.75
CA ALA A 43 12.14 -1.54 -3.00
C ALA A 43 12.14 -1.15 -4.49
N ARG A 44 12.15 -2.13 -5.40
CA ARG A 44 12.01 -1.93 -6.85
C ARG A 44 10.64 -1.38 -7.26
N ASN A 45 9.65 -1.53 -6.39
CA ASN A 45 8.28 -1.09 -6.57
C ASN A 45 7.95 0.08 -5.60
N MET A 46 8.97 0.84 -5.18
CA MET A 46 8.80 1.99 -4.27
C MET A 46 8.06 1.61 -2.98
N GLY A 47 8.31 0.40 -2.46
CA GLY A 47 7.69 -0.13 -1.25
C GLY A 47 6.26 -0.61 -1.41
N PHE A 48 5.74 -0.71 -2.64
CA PHE A 48 4.39 -1.23 -2.88
C PHE A 48 4.32 -2.74 -2.59
N ALA A 49 3.62 -3.10 -1.51
CA ALA A 49 3.43 -4.49 -1.11
C ALA A 49 2.27 -5.16 -1.85
N GLY A 50 1.47 -4.40 -2.61
CA GLY A 50 0.28 -4.88 -3.29
C GLY A 50 -1.01 -4.56 -2.54
N TYR A 51 -2.07 -5.25 -2.95
CA TYR A 51 -3.40 -5.14 -2.38
C TYR A 51 -3.56 -6.18 -1.27
N HIS A 52 -3.72 -5.72 -0.02
CA HIS A 52 -3.81 -6.57 1.15
C HIS A 52 -5.15 -6.38 1.87
N ASN A 53 -5.66 -7.49 2.40
CA ASN A 53 -6.77 -7.44 3.36
C ASN A 53 -6.18 -7.23 4.76
N PRO A 54 -6.71 -6.30 5.58
CA PRO A 54 -6.20 -6.05 6.93
C PRO A 54 -6.23 -7.31 7.80
N ASP A 55 -7.20 -8.19 7.58
CA ASP A 55 -7.35 -9.48 8.27
C ASP A 55 -6.27 -10.52 7.90
N GLN A 56 -5.57 -10.33 6.77
CA GLN A 56 -4.52 -11.23 6.30
C GLN A 56 -3.11 -10.75 6.65
N LEU A 57 -2.99 -9.60 7.31
CA LEU A 57 -1.72 -9.07 7.77
C LEU A 57 -1.33 -9.66 9.13
N PRO A 58 -0.02 -9.74 9.44
CA PRO A 58 0.47 -10.06 10.77
C PRO A 58 -0.23 -9.23 11.85
N LEU A 59 -0.47 -9.84 13.01
CA LEU A 59 -1.24 -9.23 14.10
C LEU A 59 -0.75 -7.81 14.48
N ALA A 60 0.56 -7.60 14.50
CA ALA A 60 1.14 -6.28 14.80
C ALA A 60 0.74 -5.21 13.76
N LEU A 61 0.73 -5.58 12.47
CA LEU A 61 0.36 -4.66 11.38
C LEU A 61 -1.15 -4.46 11.31
N SER A 62 -1.94 -5.52 11.51
CA SER A 62 -3.39 -5.43 11.50
C SER A 62 -3.91 -4.60 12.68
N GLN A 63 -3.33 -4.75 13.88
CA GLN A 63 -3.64 -3.90 15.03
C GLN A 63 -3.31 -2.43 14.75
N ALA A 64 -2.11 -2.14 14.23
CA ALA A 64 -1.72 -0.78 13.89
C ALA A 64 -2.63 -0.13 12.82
N LEU A 65 -3.13 -0.92 11.88
CA LEU A 65 -4.13 -0.47 10.89
C LEU A 65 -5.53 -0.28 11.48
N GLN A 66 -5.93 -1.08 12.48
CA GLN A 66 -7.19 -0.92 13.19
C GLN A 66 -7.19 0.29 14.13
N GLU A 67 -6.06 0.58 14.76
CA GLU A 67 -5.85 1.77 15.59
C GLU A 67 -5.66 3.05 14.76
N TRP A 68 -5.50 2.93 13.44
CA TRP A 68 -5.32 4.08 12.57
C TRP A 68 -6.63 4.77 12.24
N ASP A 69 -6.80 6.00 12.74
CA ASP A 69 -7.98 6.83 12.52
C ASP A 69 -8.07 7.49 11.12
N GLY A 70 -7.17 7.15 10.18
CA GLY A 70 -7.14 7.78 8.85
C GLY A 70 -6.48 9.16 8.78
N GLN A 71 -6.11 9.74 9.94
CA GLN A 71 -5.54 11.09 10.01
C GLN A 71 -4.03 11.13 9.72
N ALA A 72 -3.31 10.08 10.12
CA ALA A 72 -1.88 9.99 9.88
C ALA A 72 -1.61 9.52 8.45
N ALA A 73 -0.71 10.18 7.73
CA ALA A 73 -0.32 9.72 6.39
C ALA A 73 0.46 8.39 6.43
N VAL A 74 1.06 8.06 7.57
CA VAL A 74 1.92 6.89 7.79
C VAL A 74 1.64 6.33 9.18
N ILE A 75 1.65 5.00 9.29
CA ILE A 75 1.48 4.21 10.51
C ILE A 75 2.82 3.54 10.83
N GLY A 76 3.33 3.74 12.04
CA GLY A 76 4.54 3.06 12.50
C GLY A 76 5.46 3.95 13.35
N PRO A 77 6.64 3.45 13.76
CA PRO A 77 7.25 2.17 13.39
C PRO A 77 6.65 0.97 14.15
N VAL A 78 6.23 -0.06 13.40
CA VAL A 78 5.72 -1.32 13.97
C VAL A 78 6.86 -2.35 13.99
N GLY A 79 7.23 -2.81 15.17
CA GLY A 79 8.23 -3.86 15.35
C GLY A 79 7.64 -5.25 15.07
N THR A 80 8.34 -6.05 14.28
CA THR A 80 8.06 -7.46 14.04
C THR A 80 9.35 -8.28 14.18
N ASP A 81 9.27 -9.60 14.13
CA ASP A 81 10.45 -10.49 14.16
C ASP A 81 11.42 -10.26 12.99
N LEU A 82 10.98 -9.60 11.91
CA LEU A 82 11.81 -9.30 10.74
C LEU A 82 12.52 -7.94 10.85
N GLY A 83 12.05 -7.04 11.73
CA GLY A 83 12.55 -5.68 11.88
C GLY A 83 11.42 -4.68 12.11
N PHE A 84 11.59 -3.45 11.61
CA PHE A 84 10.64 -2.35 11.80
C PHE A 84 9.95 -2.02 10.49
N HIS A 85 8.63 -1.90 10.54
CA HIS A 85 7.78 -1.61 9.40
C HIS A 85 7.14 -0.23 9.55
N LEU A 86 7.30 0.60 8.52
CA LEU A 86 6.47 1.78 8.32
C LEU A 86 5.42 1.43 7.28
N LEU A 87 4.16 1.65 7.59
CA LEU A 87 3.01 1.35 6.74
C LEU A 87 2.40 2.64 6.23
N LYS A 88 2.10 2.70 4.94
CA LYS A 88 1.32 3.78 4.34
C LYS A 88 0.13 3.17 3.62
N PRO A 89 -1.05 3.12 4.26
CA PRO A 89 -2.27 2.71 3.59
C PRO A 89 -2.66 3.78 2.57
N VAL A 90 -2.78 3.40 1.31
CA VAL A 90 -3.40 4.23 0.29
C VAL A 90 -4.86 3.80 0.25
N THR A 91 -5.71 4.54 0.96
CA THR A 91 -7.15 4.40 0.83
C THR A 91 -7.53 4.91 -0.56
N LEU A 92 -7.39 4.06 -1.59
CA LEU A 92 -8.27 4.20 -2.73
C LEU A 92 -9.66 3.99 -2.13
N ALA A 93 -10.44 5.07 -1.99
CA ALA A 93 -11.89 4.91 -2.00
C ALA A 93 -12.16 3.93 -3.15
N PRO A 94 -12.93 2.85 -2.96
CA PRO A 94 -13.22 1.96 -4.06
C PRO A 94 -13.86 2.84 -5.13
N ARG A 95 -13.10 3.20 -6.17
CA ARG A 95 -13.75 3.53 -7.43
C ARG A 95 -14.49 2.25 -7.72
N PRO A 96 -15.83 2.27 -7.81
CA PRO A 96 -16.51 1.13 -8.38
C PRO A 96 -15.77 0.89 -9.69
N VAL A 97 -15.08 -0.24 -9.78
CA VAL A 97 -14.54 -0.70 -11.03
C VAL A 97 -15.79 -0.84 -11.86
N VAL A 98 -16.04 0.16 -12.70
CA VAL A 98 -16.96 0.02 -13.82
C VAL A 98 -16.22 -1.00 -14.68
N THR A 99 -16.48 -2.27 -14.43
CA THR A 99 -16.27 -3.31 -15.42
C THR A 99 -17.23 -2.92 -16.54
N ASP A 100 -16.75 -2.06 -17.42
CA ASP A 100 -17.34 -1.86 -18.73
C ASP A 100 -16.96 -3.09 -19.56
N ASP A 101 -17.56 -4.23 -19.19
CA ASP A 101 -17.61 -5.46 -19.99
C ASP A 101 -18.70 -5.26 -21.07
N ALA A 102 -18.53 -4.21 -21.87
CA ALA A 102 -19.35 -3.96 -23.06
C ALA A 102 -18.46 -3.60 -24.26
N VAL A 103 -17.46 -4.44 -24.52
CA VAL A 103 -16.93 -4.60 -25.88
C VAL A 103 -17.10 -6.06 -26.29
N THR A 104 -18.26 -6.32 -26.88
CA THR A 104 -18.34 -7.25 -28.00
C THR A 104 -18.95 -6.46 -29.16
N ASP A 105 -18.08 -5.77 -29.88
CA ASP A 105 -18.31 -5.34 -31.26
C ASP A 105 -18.24 -6.60 -32.14
N ASP A 106 -19.38 -7.07 -32.65
CA ASP A 106 -19.51 -7.65 -34.00
C ASP A 106 -21.00 -7.83 -34.34
N ALA A 107 -21.65 -6.73 -34.73
CA ALA A 107 -22.94 -6.75 -35.43
C ALA A 107 -22.76 -6.10 -36.79
N ILE A 108 -21.89 -6.67 -37.63
CA ILE A 108 -21.84 -6.31 -39.05
C ILE A 108 -22.95 -7.06 -39.77
N SER A 109 -23.89 -6.26 -40.27
CA SER A 109 -25.00 -6.69 -41.10
C SER A 109 -24.55 -7.41 -42.36
N GLN A 110 -25.27 -8.46 -42.75
CA GLN A 110 -25.61 -8.65 -44.17
C GLN A 110 -27.09 -9.05 -44.31
N PRO A 111 -27.82 -8.50 -45.30
CA PRO A 111 -29.27 -8.59 -45.47
C PRO A 111 -29.75 -9.79 -46.30
N SER A 112 -31.08 -9.96 -46.34
CA SER A 112 -31.85 -10.90 -47.16
C SER A 112 -31.52 -10.89 -48.66
N ASN A 113 -31.48 -12.09 -49.26
CA ASN A 113 -32.23 -12.45 -50.47
C ASN A 113 -32.37 -13.98 -50.57
#